data_AF-A0A7S4Q1Q6-F1
#
_entry.id   AF-A0A7S4Q1Q6-F1
#
_cell.length_a   1.000
_cell.length_b   1.000
_cell.length_c   1.000
_cell.angle_alpha   90.00
_cell.angle_beta   90.00
_cell.angle_gamma   90.00
#
_symmetry.space_group_name_H-M   'P 1'
#
loop_
_entity.id
_entity.type
_entity.pdbx_description
1 polymer ?
#
loop_
_entity_poly.entity_id
_entity_poly.type
_entity_poly.pdbx_seq_one_letter_code
_entity_poly.pdbx_strand_id
1 'polypeptide(L)'
;QVLTGGTEREQASSLAPSTAAGLAMATPSASSRSVPLRSSSQLDARAFQDYASTFTGLSVHGLEAGLQPRQLRLWREVLPRQARDFQGLFRALADSSTFHALWSQHRCRAPFLLPRFAFIEQAITLADIAAGLAEAAAKGEPIPAALGLVRGESEKINSELPPVRTPTELEQVLDFGTVFLNAASKHWPSLAAICRVAGGALGFPANINAYATAPGRSISTPAHSDHHDVLILQVQGEKRWRVFSPLSVASSADAHPCHRGKGDDIIDHAELGEPLVDAWLRPGESLFVPAGFVHATSTAGAEACADASLHLTLGISVADCGLTLGTLHGQVLLELGEDPLLGEQSLESLQEFDDDALWSSLEPLPVGCLAPPDARSPAELRAHVATAVARRARHLGAPAPGDPAAAGLEAAAQRAAERWLRIHEDLLEIYDQGYAEVIEAAVGGTVAVGLANRPGASAFHAQRTPSEDAVDEEEVAADPSILAATCSVNEYCRFMRAHIPQAEIKWHHQLKPKCLPAMLTLQFELVD
;
A
#
# COMPACT_ATOMS: atom_id res chain seq x y z
N GLN A 1 -52.99 12.54 -38.89
CA GLN A 1 -52.36 12.69 -40.22
C GLN A 1 -51.35 11.55 -40.33
N VAL A 2 -51.67 10.30 -40.70
CA VAL A 2 -52.20 9.77 -41.97
C VAL A 2 -51.60 10.45 -43.19
N LEU A 3 -50.75 9.73 -43.93
CA LEU A 3 -50.84 9.41 -45.37
C LEU A 3 -49.50 8.76 -45.82
N THR A 4 -49.45 7.43 -46.02
CA THR A 4 -49.51 6.68 -47.33
C THR A 4 -48.19 6.69 -48.10
N GLY A 5 -47.68 5.64 -48.75
CA GLY A 5 -48.20 4.32 -49.14
C GLY A 5 -47.56 3.88 -50.48
N GLY A 6 -47.32 2.57 -50.67
CA GLY A 6 -47.20 1.85 -51.98
C GLY A 6 -45.86 1.92 -52.74
N THR A 7 -45.05 0.85 -52.92
CA THR A 7 -45.17 -0.42 -53.71
C THR A 7 -44.90 -0.30 -55.22
N GLU A 8 -43.90 -1.05 -55.72
CA GLU A 8 -43.86 -1.94 -56.93
C GLU A 8 -42.36 -2.27 -57.25
N ARG A 9 -41.88 -3.54 -57.25
CA ARG A 9 -41.85 -4.56 -58.34
C ARG A 9 -41.17 -4.05 -59.63
N GLU A 10 -40.27 -4.73 -60.35
CA GLU A 10 -39.90 -6.15 -60.50
C GLU A 10 -38.66 -6.28 -61.46
N GLN A 11 -37.96 -7.44 -61.42
CA GLN A 11 -37.14 -8.11 -62.48
C GLN A 11 -35.81 -7.47 -62.97
N ALA A 12 -34.60 -8.05 -62.86
CA ALA A 12 -34.01 -9.38 -63.17
C ALA A 12 -33.40 -9.50 -64.61
N SER A 13 -32.08 -9.78 -64.70
CA SER A 13 -31.33 -10.41 -65.83
C SER A 13 -29.81 -10.11 -65.69
N SER A 14 -29.01 -10.94 -65.02
CA SER A 14 -28.12 -11.99 -65.57
C SER A 14 -26.93 -11.53 -66.44
N LEU A 15 -25.69 -11.81 -65.99
CA LEU A 15 -24.64 -12.60 -66.69
C LEU A 15 -23.26 -12.41 -66.02
N ALA A 16 -22.70 -13.51 -65.52
CA ALA A 16 -21.29 -13.71 -65.14
C ALA A 16 -20.45 -14.04 -66.42
N PRO A 17 -19.12 -14.35 -66.41
CA PRO A 17 -18.24 -14.71 -65.29
C PRO A 17 -16.75 -14.24 -65.38
N SER A 18 -15.90 -14.82 -64.50
CA SER A 18 -14.42 -14.94 -64.56
C SER A 18 -13.62 -13.71 -64.05
N THR A 19 -12.58 -13.79 -63.23
CA THR A 19 -11.73 -14.89 -62.68
C THR A 19 -10.82 -14.30 -61.58
N ALA A 20 -10.47 -15.12 -60.57
CA ALA A 20 -9.18 -15.23 -59.85
C ALA A 20 -8.39 -13.97 -59.41
N ALA A 21 -7.77 -13.83 -58.24
CA ALA A 21 -7.53 -14.71 -57.10
C ALA A 21 -6.92 -13.85 -55.96
N GLY A 22 -7.05 -14.34 -54.72
CA GLY A 22 -6.11 -14.06 -53.63
C GLY A 22 -6.52 -12.97 -52.64
N LEU A 23 -7.07 -13.35 -51.48
CA LEU A 23 -6.30 -13.29 -50.24
C LEU A 23 -7.05 -13.98 -49.09
N ALA A 24 -6.24 -14.59 -48.24
CA ALA A 24 -6.56 -15.61 -47.27
C ALA A 24 -7.35 -15.11 -46.06
N MET A 25 -8.04 -16.07 -45.44
CA MET A 25 -8.65 -15.94 -44.13
C MET A 25 -7.60 -15.83 -43.02
N ALA A 26 -7.90 -14.99 -42.03
CA ALA A 26 -7.46 -15.19 -40.65
C ALA A 26 -8.58 -14.72 -39.72
N THR A 27 -9.21 -15.69 -39.06
CA THR A 27 -10.18 -15.54 -37.96
C THR A 27 -9.47 -15.11 -36.69
N PRO A 28 -9.99 -14.17 -35.88
CA PRO A 28 -9.49 -13.96 -34.53
C PRO A 28 -10.12 -14.99 -33.59
N SER A 29 -9.30 -15.90 -33.05
CA SER A 29 -9.69 -16.78 -31.96
C SER A 29 -9.62 -16.01 -30.64
N ALA A 30 -10.78 -15.60 -30.14
CA ALA A 30 -10.96 -15.22 -28.75
C ALA A 30 -10.92 -16.48 -27.88
N SER A 31 -9.97 -16.55 -26.94
CA SER A 31 -10.06 -17.49 -25.81
C SER A 31 -9.82 -16.75 -24.49
N SER A 32 -10.82 -15.97 -24.08
CA SER A 32 -11.03 -15.67 -22.67
C SER A 32 -11.58 -16.93 -21.99
N ARG A 33 -10.69 -17.71 -21.35
CA ARG A 33 -11.16 -18.75 -20.43
C ARG A 33 -11.61 -18.09 -19.13
N SER A 34 -12.88 -17.75 -19.10
CA SER A 34 -13.63 -17.53 -17.85
C SER A 34 -13.59 -18.82 -17.04
N VAL A 35 -13.09 -18.73 -15.81
CA VAL A 35 -13.23 -19.81 -14.82
C VAL A 35 -14.70 -19.84 -14.39
N PRO A 36 -15.41 -20.97 -14.47
CA PRO A 36 -16.79 -21.03 -14.02
C PRO A 36 -16.82 -21.05 -12.48
N LEU A 37 -17.21 -19.92 -11.88
CA LEU A 37 -17.73 -19.89 -10.51
C LEU A 37 -18.93 -20.83 -10.45
N ARG A 38 -18.75 -22.00 -9.83
CA ARG A 38 -19.86 -22.92 -9.58
C ARG A 38 -20.92 -22.20 -8.76
N SER A 39 -22.13 -22.16 -9.30
CA SER A 39 -23.32 -21.73 -8.58
C SER A 39 -23.61 -22.70 -7.43
N SER A 40 -23.33 -22.31 -6.19
CA SER A 40 -24.10 -22.81 -5.05
C SER A 40 -25.25 -21.84 -4.80
N SER A 41 -26.43 -22.41 -4.95
CA SER A 41 -27.74 -21.81 -4.99
C SER A 41 -28.20 -21.31 -3.62
N GLN A 42 -28.91 -20.18 -3.64
CA GLN A 42 -29.74 -19.63 -2.56
C GLN A 42 -29.00 -19.32 -1.25
N LEU A 43 -28.57 -18.06 -1.14
CA LEU A 43 -28.29 -17.42 0.14
C LEU A 43 -29.53 -17.54 1.03
N ASP A 44 -29.44 -18.29 2.12
CA ASP A 44 -30.45 -18.27 3.18
C ASP A 44 -30.49 -16.84 3.74
N ALA A 45 -31.63 -16.15 3.55
CA ALA A 45 -31.83 -14.78 3.96
C ALA A 45 -31.57 -14.58 5.47
N ARG A 46 -31.73 -15.64 6.28
CA ARG A 46 -31.45 -15.63 7.70
C ARG A 46 -29.95 -15.66 8.01
N ALA A 47 -29.18 -16.51 7.33
CA ALA A 47 -27.72 -16.53 7.44
C ALA A 47 -27.08 -15.22 6.91
N PHE A 48 -27.72 -14.58 5.93
CA PHE A 48 -27.35 -13.26 5.43
C PHE A 48 -27.60 -12.16 6.49
N GLN A 49 -28.77 -12.15 7.13
CA GLN A 49 -29.08 -11.21 8.21
C GLN A 49 -28.20 -11.44 9.45
N ASP A 50 -27.95 -12.69 9.83
CA ASP A 50 -27.11 -13.00 10.99
C ASP A 50 -25.66 -12.56 10.76
N TYR A 51 -25.07 -12.80 9.58
CA TYR A 51 -23.72 -12.33 9.25
C TYR A 51 -23.65 -10.80 9.12
N ALA A 52 -24.61 -10.17 8.44
CA ALA A 52 -24.67 -8.71 8.32
C ALA A 52 -24.88 -8.02 9.68
N SER A 53 -25.59 -8.66 10.61
CA SER A 53 -25.80 -8.16 11.99
C SER A 53 -24.55 -8.21 12.87
N THR A 54 -23.49 -8.89 12.43
CA THR A 54 -22.21 -8.92 13.16
C THR A 54 -21.37 -7.66 12.97
N PHE A 55 -21.72 -6.83 11.98
CA PHE A 55 -21.05 -5.55 11.70
C PHE A 55 -21.87 -4.40 12.30
N THR A 56 -21.19 -3.42 12.89
CA THR A 56 -21.86 -2.24 13.48
C THR A 56 -22.49 -1.31 12.43
N GLY A 57 -22.26 -1.60 11.13
CA GLY A 57 -22.95 -1.03 9.99
C GLY A 57 -22.41 -1.58 8.67
N LEU A 58 -23.30 -1.70 7.68
CA LEU A 58 -22.95 -1.82 6.25
C LEU A 58 -22.70 -0.42 5.71
N SER A 59 -21.57 0.19 6.05
CA SER A 59 -21.18 1.45 5.43
C SER A 59 -19.97 1.18 4.56
N VAL A 60 -20.21 1.23 3.26
CA VAL A 60 -19.31 1.95 2.37
C VAL A 60 -20.29 2.87 1.65
N HIS A 61 -20.40 4.13 2.09
CA HIS A 61 -21.24 5.05 1.31
C HIS A 61 -20.63 5.18 -0.09
N GLY A 62 -21.52 5.29 -1.08
CA GLY A 62 -21.12 5.40 -2.48
C GLY A 62 -21.01 4.08 -3.24
N LEU A 63 -21.08 2.90 -2.59
CA LEU A 63 -21.25 1.64 -3.34
C LEU A 63 -22.66 1.59 -3.94
N GLU A 64 -22.74 1.47 -5.27
CA GLU A 64 -24.03 1.28 -5.97
C GLU A 64 -24.84 0.15 -5.34
N ALA A 65 -26.16 0.31 -5.21
CA ALA A 65 -27.03 -0.64 -4.51
C ALA A 65 -26.94 -2.09 -5.03
N GLY A 66 -26.50 -2.29 -6.29
CA GLY A 66 -26.27 -3.62 -6.87
C GLY A 66 -24.96 -4.30 -6.44
N LEU A 67 -24.02 -3.57 -5.84
CA LEU A 67 -22.70 -4.08 -5.43
C LEU A 67 -22.68 -4.64 -4.00
N GLN A 68 -23.66 -4.27 -3.17
CA GLN A 68 -23.73 -4.70 -1.76
C GLN A 68 -23.71 -6.23 -1.56
N PRO A 69 -24.43 -7.07 -2.35
CA PRO A 69 -24.38 -8.52 -2.17
C PRO A 69 -23.04 -9.15 -2.58
N ARG A 70 -22.33 -8.54 -3.55
CA ARG A 70 -21.00 -8.99 -3.97
C ARG A 70 -19.96 -8.63 -2.90
N GLN A 71 -20.03 -7.42 -2.37
CA GLN A 71 -19.15 -6.98 -1.29
C GLN A 71 -19.32 -7.83 -0.02
N LEU A 72 -20.57 -8.12 0.36
CA LEU A 72 -20.88 -9.01 1.49
C LEU A 72 -20.34 -10.43 1.30
N ARG A 73 -20.40 -10.96 0.07
CA ARG A 73 -19.82 -12.26 -0.25
C ARG A 73 -18.30 -12.21 -0.10
N LEU A 74 -17.66 -11.17 -0.66
CA LEU A 74 -16.21 -10.99 -0.55
C LEU A 74 -15.78 -10.88 0.92
N TRP A 75 -16.53 -10.15 1.75
CA TRP A 75 -16.27 -10.08 3.20
C TRP A 75 -16.34 -11.45 3.87
N ARG A 76 -17.32 -12.29 3.54
CA ARG A 76 -17.40 -13.66 4.09
C ARG A 76 -16.23 -14.53 3.68
N GLU A 77 -15.72 -14.33 2.48
CA GLU A 77 -14.62 -15.11 1.93
C GLU A 77 -13.28 -14.64 2.52
N VAL A 78 -13.06 -13.33 2.63
CA VAL A 78 -11.84 -12.73 3.21
C VAL A 78 -11.81 -12.78 4.74
N LEU A 79 -12.96 -12.65 5.40
CA LEU A 79 -13.14 -12.72 6.85
C LEU A 79 -14.10 -13.86 7.21
N PRO A 80 -13.62 -15.12 7.17
CA PRO A 80 -14.44 -16.30 7.44
C PRO A 80 -14.89 -16.40 8.91
N ARG A 81 -14.29 -15.63 9.81
CA ARG A 81 -14.57 -15.62 11.26
C ARG A 81 -14.91 -14.19 11.72
N GLN A 82 -15.72 -14.09 12.77
CA GLN A 82 -16.02 -12.81 13.40
C GLN A 82 -14.76 -12.26 14.10
N ALA A 83 -14.46 -10.99 13.88
CA ALA A 83 -13.43 -10.25 14.61
C ALA A 83 -14.09 -9.30 15.62
N ARG A 84 -13.64 -9.35 16.88
CA ARG A 84 -14.10 -8.46 17.96
C ARG A 84 -13.00 -7.53 18.47
N ASP A 85 -11.77 -7.78 18.04
CA ASP A 85 -10.55 -7.05 18.34
C ASP A 85 -9.55 -7.29 17.19
N PHE A 86 -8.40 -6.62 17.25
CA PHE A 86 -7.34 -6.77 16.25
C PHE A 86 -6.79 -8.20 16.17
N GLN A 87 -6.67 -8.91 17.30
CA GLN A 87 -6.18 -10.29 17.29
C GLN A 87 -7.12 -11.23 16.51
N GLY A 88 -8.43 -11.09 16.72
CA GLY A 88 -9.45 -11.81 15.97
C GLY A 88 -9.46 -11.43 14.50
N LEU A 89 -9.23 -10.16 14.16
CA LEU A 89 -9.14 -9.68 12.78
C LEU A 89 -7.98 -10.35 12.03
N PHE A 90 -6.75 -10.25 12.55
CA PHE A 90 -5.59 -10.81 11.86
C PHE A 90 -5.59 -12.33 11.83
N ARG A 91 -6.13 -13.01 12.86
CA ARG A 91 -6.36 -14.47 12.80
C ARG A 91 -7.37 -14.85 11.72
N ALA A 92 -8.46 -14.10 11.58
CA ALA A 92 -9.46 -14.37 10.55
C ALA A 92 -8.87 -14.19 9.14
N LEU A 93 -8.05 -13.15 8.94
CA LEU A 93 -7.30 -12.95 7.69
C LEU A 93 -6.30 -14.08 7.44
N ALA A 94 -5.47 -14.43 8.43
CA ALA A 94 -4.50 -15.52 8.36
C ALA A 94 -5.12 -16.91 8.08
N ASP A 95 -6.39 -17.11 8.42
CA ASP A 95 -7.12 -18.35 8.13
C ASP A 95 -7.81 -18.33 6.76
N SER A 96 -7.80 -17.20 6.04
CA SER A 96 -8.56 -17.02 4.80
C SER A 96 -7.74 -17.32 3.55
N SER A 97 -8.12 -18.39 2.85
CA SER A 97 -7.57 -18.69 1.52
C SER A 97 -7.85 -17.59 0.49
N THR A 98 -8.95 -16.85 0.65
CA THR A 98 -9.29 -15.74 -0.25
C THR A 98 -8.39 -14.53 0.03
N PHE A 99 -8.15 -14.20 1.29
CA PHE A 99 -7.15 -13.19 1.65
C PHE A 99 -5.78 -13.57 1.10
N HIS A 100 -5.34 -14.82 1.29
CA HIS A 100 -4.06 -15.28 0.76
C HIS A 100 -3.98 -15.10 -0.76
N ALA A 101 -5.01 -15.45 -1.52
CA ALA A 101 -5.02 -15.25 -2.96
C ALA A 101 -4.96 -13.76 -3.37
N LEU A 102 -5.73 -12.89 -2.69
CA LEU A 102 -5.77 -11.46 -2.97
C LEU A 102 -4.49 -10.71 -2.54
N TRP A 103 -3.74 -11.28 -1.60
CA TRP A 103 -2.48 -10.71 -1.12
C TRP A 103 -1.28 -11.26 -1.90
N SER A 104 -1.11 -12.58 -1.95
CA SER A 104 0.17 -13.21 -2.33
C SER A 104 0.25 -13.77 -3.74
N GLN A 105 -0.88 -13.98 -4.44
CA GLN A 105 -0.86 -14.57 -5.78
C GLN A 105 -0.91 -13.47 -6.84
N HIS A 106 0.20 -13.19 -7.52
CA HIS A 106 0.35 -12.02 -8.41
C HIS A 106 -0.80 -11.82 -9.40
N ARG A 107 -1.34 -12.90 -9.99
CA ARG A 107 -2.46 -12.84 -10.96
C ARG A 107 -3.85 -12.62 -10.33
N CYS A 108 -3.95 -12.69 -9.01
CA CYS A 108 -5.18 -12.54 -8.26
C CYS A 108 -5.16 -11.35 -7.29
N ARG A 109 -4.03 -10.64 -7.19
CA ARG A 109 -3.92 -9.47 -6.30
C ARG A 109 -4.97 -8.43 -6.67
N ALA A 110 -5.70 -7.97 -5.67
CA ALA A 110 -6.70 -6.91 -5.85
C ALA A 110 -6.98 -6.19 -4.53
N PRO A 111 -7.28 -4.88 -4.57
CA PRO A 111 -7.72 -4.16 -3.39
C PRO A 111 -9.11 -4.64 -2.97
N PHE A 112 -9.36 -4.61 -1.67
CA PHE A 112 -10.68 -4.93 -1.13
C PHE A 112 -10.98 -4.15 0.14
N LEU A 113 -12.26 -3.84 0.32
CA LEU A 113 -12.77 -3.21 1.53
C LEU A 113 -13.10 -4.25 2.58
N LEU A 114 -12.93 -3.89 3.85
CA LEU A 114 -13.41 -4.64 5.01
C LEU A 114 -14.58 -3.90 5.68
N PRO A 115 -15.43 -4.61 6.42
CA PRO A 115 -16.54 -3.99 7.14
C PRO A 115 -16.05 -3.09 8.29
N ARG A 116 -16.97 -2.29 8.82
CA ARG A 116 -16.69 -1.40 9.95
C ARG A 116 -16.52 -2.16 11.26
N PHE A 117 -15.44 -1.86 11.99
CA PHE A 117 -15.12 -2.41 13.30
C PHE A 117 -14.95 -1.31 14.37
N ALA A 118 -15.69 -1.44 15.47
CA ALA A 118 -15.64 -0.47 16.58
C ALA A 118 -14.25 -0.37 17.25
N PHE A 119 -13.46 -1.45 17.29
CA PHE A 119 -12.13 -1.44 17.89
C PHE A 119 -11.10 -0.69 17.03
N ILE A 120 -11.37 -0.48 15.73
CA ILE A 120 -10.54 0.34 14.86
C ILE A 120 -10.78 1.83 15.16
N GLU A 121 -12.03 2.25 15.36
CA GLU A 121 -12.40 3.62 15.78
C GLU A 121 -11.71 4.03 17.09
N GLN A 122 -11.44 3.06 17.95
CA GLN A 122 -10.87 3.26 19.28
C GLN A 122 -9.35 3.03 19.33
N ALA A 123 -8.70 2.76 18.19
CA ALA A 123 -7.29 2.38 18.15
C ALA A 123 -6.37 3.52 18.63
N ILE A 124 -6.61 4.74 18.14
CA ILE A 124 -5.90 5.96 18.52
C ILE A 124 -6.68 7.19 18.03
N THR A 125 -6.52 8.31 18.72
CA THR A 125 -7.10 9.60 18.31
C THR A 125 -6.04 10.64 17.95
N LEU A 126 -6.44 11.68 17.26
CA LEU A 126 -5.61 12.85 16.95
C LEU A 126 -5.14 13.55 18.24
N ALA A 127 -5.95 13.50 19.30
CA ALA A 127 -5.57 13.98 20.62
C ALA A 127 -4.43 13.14 21.24
N ASP A 128 -4.46 11.81 21.07
CA ASP A 128 -3.38 10.92 21.54
C ASP A 128 -2.08 11.13 20.74
N ILE A 129 -2.20 11.38 19.43
CA ILE A 129 -1.05 11.76 18.59
C ILE A 129 -0.47 13.08 19.06
N ALA A 130 -1.29 14.11 19.25
CA ALA A 130 -0.83 15.42 19.71
C ALA A 130 -0.20 15.36 21.12
N ALA A 131 -0.78 14.57 22.03
CA ALA A 131 -0.23 14.36 23.37
C ALA A 131 1.15 13.67 23.31
N GLY A 132 1.29 12.63 22.48
CA GLY A 132 2.56 11.95 22.26
C GLY A 132 3.62 12.87 21.67
N LEU A 133 3.28 13.66 20.65
CA LEU A 133 4.19 14.65 20.07
C LEU A 133 4.64 15.69 21.10
N ALA A 134 3.71 16.18 21.93
CA ALA A 134 4.01 17.14 22.99
C ALA A 134 4.94 16.56 24.07
N GLU A 135 4.70 15.30 24.47
CA GLU A 135 5.54 14.58 25.42
C GLU A 135 6.96 14.34 24.87
N ALA A 136 7.07 13.93 23.61
CA ALA A 136 8.35 13.73 22.93
C ALA A 136 9.12 15.06 22.81
N ALA A 137 8.45 16.14 22.38
CA ALA A 137 9.04 17.47 22.29
C ALA A 137 9.54 17.98 23.65
N ALA A 138 8.79 17.76 24.74
CA ALA A 138 9.20 18.14 26.08
C ALA A 138 10.45 17.40 26.57
N LYS A 139 10.70 16.20 26.06
CA LYS A 139 11.86 15.36 26.39
C LYS A 139 13.00 15.48 25.37
N GLY A 140 12.82 16.28 24.31
CA GLY A 140 13.80 16.44 23.24
C GLY A 140 13.99 15.19 22.38
N GLU A 141 12.98 14.31 22.34
CA GLU A 141 13.01 13.10 21.52
C GLU A 141 12.47 13.42 20.12
N PRO A 142 13.25 13.19 19.04
CA PRO A 142 12.75 13.36 17.69
C PRO A 142 11.77 12.21 17.35
N ILE A 143 10.59 12.57 16.86
CA ILE A 143 9.65 11.62 16.24
C ILE A 143 9.77 11.78 14.73
N PRO A 144 9.94 10.70 13.95
CA PRO A 144 9.94 10.75 12.49
C PRO A 144 8.57 11.19 11.95
N ALA A 145 8.37 12.50 11.89
CA ALA A 145 7.12 13.12 11.48
C ALA A 145 7.39 14.30 10.57
N ALA A 146 6.57 14.45 9.54
CA ALA A 146 6.71 15.49 8.54
C ALA A 146 5.33 16.00 8.09
N LEU A 147 5.35 17.17 7.47
CA LEU A 147 4.21 17.76 6.77
C LEU A 147 4.38 17.57 5.27
N GLY A 148 3.48 16.79 4.67
CA GLY A 148 3.35 16.69 3.23
C GLY A 148 2.50 17.84 2.69
N LEU A 149 3.12 18.71 1.92
CA LEU A 149 2.49 19.75 1.13
C LEU A 149 2.26 19.24 -0.28
N VAL A 150 1.21 19.72 -0.93
CA VAL A 150 0.95 19.42 -2.34
C VAL A 150 0.97 20.75 -3.07
N ARG A 151 1.73 20.85 -4.15
CA ARG A 151 1.77 22.01 -5.04
C ARG A 151 1.09 21.63 -6.35
N GLY A 152 -0.03 22.28 -6.67
CA GLY A 152 -0.79 21.94 -7.88
C GLY A 152 -1.50 20.59 -7.76
N GLU A 153 -1.42 19.73 -8.78
CA GLU A 153 -2.20 18.48 -8.84
C GLU A 153 -1.40 17.21 -8.51
N SER A 154 -0.06 17.27 -8.49
CA SER A 154 0.76 16.05 -8.40
C SER A 154 2.04 16.20 -7.58
N GLU A 155 2.58 17.40 -7.43
CA GLU A 155 3.87 17.58 -6.78
C GLU A 155 3.71 17.57 -5.26
N LYS A 156 4.42 16.64 -4.59
CA LYS A 156 4.45 16.53 -3.13
C LYS A 156 5.78 17.06 -2.61
N ILE A 157 5.73 17.96 -1.63
CA ILE A 157 6.92 18.50 -0.96
C ILE A 157 6.80 18.19 0.53
N ASN A 158 7.82 17.55 1.09
CA ASN A 158 7.88 17.28 2.52
C ASN A 158 8.58 18.43 3.25
N SER A 159 8.03 18.81 4.40
CA SER A 159 8.63 19.77 5.33
C SER A 159 8.74 19.13 6.70
N GLU A 160 9.80 19.46 7.44
CA GLU A 160 9.90 19.06 8.85
C GLU A 160 8.67 19.51 9.65
N LEU A 161 8.20 18.62 10.52
CA LEU A 161 7.11 18.98 11.42
C LEU A 161 7.68 19.83 12.58
N PRO A 162 7.19 21.07 12.79
CA PRO A 162 7.59 21.85 13.96
C PRO A 162 7.17 21.13 15.26
N PRO A 163 7.82 21.40 16.41
CA PRO A 163 7.51 20.72 17.66
C PRO A 163 6.09 21.08 18.13
N VAL A 164 5.17 20.13 17.94
CA VAL A 164 3.78 20.19 18.37
C VAL A 164 3.70 19.96 19.87
N ARG A 165 3.14 20.93 20.61
CA ARG A 165 3.00 20.91 22.07
C ARG A 165 1.54 20.83 22.54
N THR A 166 0.58 21.04 21.64
CA THR A 166 -0.86 20.98 21.97
C THR A 166 -1.66 20.41 20.79
N PRO A 167 -2.87 19.86 21.04
CA PRO A 167 -3.78 19.46 19.95
C PRO A 167 -4.11 20.59 18.98
N THR A 168 -4.31 21.81 19.49
CA THR A 168 -4.59 22.99 18.66
C THR A 168 -3.42 23.34 17.75
N GLU A 169 -2.18 23.16 18.20
CA GLU A 169 -1.00 23.34 17.35
C GLU A 169 -0.95 22.31 16.22
N LEU A 170 -1.33 21.05 16.48
CA LEU A 170 -1.43 20.04 15.42
C LEU A 170 -2.51 20.42 14.39
N GLU A 171 -3.70 20.83 14.84
CA GLU A 171 -4.78 21.29 13.96
C GLU A 171 -4.34 22.46 13.07
N GLN A 172 -3.61 23.43 13.62
CA GLN A 172 -3.07 24.56 12.85
C GLN A 172 -2.09 24.12 11.76
N VAL A 173 -1.29 23.08 12.00
CA VAL A 173 -0.36 22.55 10.99
C VAL A 173 -1.11 21.81 9.88
N LEU A 174 -2.21 21.12 10.21
CA LEU A 174 -3.05 20.41 9.24
C LEU A 174 -3.72 21.35 8.21
N ASP A 175 -3.88 22.64 8.53
CA ASP A 175 -4.37 23.65 7.58
C ASP A 175 -3.47 23.75 6.33
N PHE A 176 -2.18 23.41 6.44
CA PHE A 176 -1.23 23.54 5.34
C PHE A 176 -1.08 22.28 4.51
N GLY A 177 -1.16 21.09 5.12
CA GLY A 177 -0.91 19.83 4.44
C GLY A 177 -1.43 18.59 5.16
N THR A 178 -0.84 17.44 4.85
CA THR A 178 -1.06 16.19 5.55
C THR A 178 0.13 15.95 6.49
N VAL A 179 -0.13 15.85 7.79
CA VAL A 179 0.91 15.40 8.74
C VAL A 179 1.00 13.89 8.65
N PHE A 180 2.20 13.35 8.52
CA PHE A 180 2.44 11.91 8.57
C PHE A 180 3.52 11.58 9.58
N LEU A 181 3.32 10.46 10.28
CA LEU A 181 4.25 9.90 11.25
C LEU A 181 4.72 8.55 10.72
N ASN A 182 5.98 8.51 10.29
CA ASN A 182 6.62 7.30 9.83
C ASN A 182 6.97 6.42 11.03
N ALA A 183 6.70 5.13 10.90
CA ALA A 183 6.93 4.13 11.93
C ALA A 183 6.33 4.51 13.30
N ALA A 184 5.13 5.11 13.31
CA ALA A 184 4.40 5.49 14.52
C ALA A 184 4.24 4.32 15.52
N SER A 185 4.20 3.08 15.02
CA SER A 185 4.22 1.87 15.85
C SER A 185 5.45 1.74 16.77
N LYS A 186 6.59 2.37 16.45
CA LYS A 186 7.80 2.40 17.30
C LYS A 186 7.70 3.37 18.48
N HIS A 187 6.62 4.14 18.54
CA HIS A 187 6.46 5.24 19.50
C HIS A 187 5.17 5.09 20.31
N TRP A 188 4.03 4.83 19.67
CA TRP A 188 2.76 4.71 20.38
C TRP A 188 2.49 3.26 20.83
N PRO A 189 2.27 3.00 22.13
CA PRO A 189 2.08 1.65 22.65
C PRO A 189 0.82 0.95 22.11
N SER A 190 -0.24 1.70 21.82
CA SER A 190 -1.45 1.15 21.19
C SER A 190 -1.16 0.63 19.78
N LEU A 191 -0.36 1.36 19.00
CA LEU A 191 0.04 0.97 17.65
C LEU A 191 1.04 -0.19 17.66
N ALA A 192 2.00 -0.18 18.60
CA ALA A 192 2.90 -1.30 18.84
C ALA A 192 2.11 -2.59 19.13
N ALA A 193 1.08 -2.52 19.98
CA ALA A 193 0.24 -3.67 20.30
C ALA A 193 -0.51 -4.21 19.07
N ILE A 194 -0.97 -3.34 18.16
CA ILE A 194 -1.59 -3.74 16.90
C ILE A 194 -0.57 -4.47 16.00
N CYS A 195 0.63 -3.93 15.85
CA CYS A 195 1.68 -4.58 15.06
C CYS A 195 2.09 -5.96 15.62
N ARG A 196 2.16 -6.11 16.95
CA ARG A 196 2.45 -7.42 17.58
C ARG A 196 1.40 -8.46 17.25
N VAL A 197 0.11 -8.11 17.35
CA VAL A 197 -0.95 -9.07 17.02
C VAL A 197 -1.03 -9.36 15.53
N ALA A 198 -0.73 -8.37 14.67
CA ALA A 198 -0.63 -8.57 13.23
C ALA A 198 0.53 -9.52 12.89
N GLY A 199 1.73 -9.23 13.38
CA GLY A 199 2.92 -10.02 13.10
C GLY A 199 2.84 -11.44 13.64
N GLY A 200 2.30 -11.62 14.85
CA GLY A 200 2.08 -12.94 15.43
C GLY A 200 1.01 -13.78 14.72
N ALA A 201 0.00 -13.15 14.10
CA ALA A 201 -1.06 -13.87 13.40
C ALA A 201 -0.72 -14.15 11.92
N LEU A 202 -0.17 -13.16 11.21
CA LEU A 202 0.22 -13.29 9.81
C LEU A 202 1.54 -14.05 9.65
N GLY A 203 2.41 -13.99 10.65
CA GLY A 203 3.77 -14.50 10.57
C GLY A 203 4.66 -13.68 9.65
N PHE A 204 4.45 -12.37 9.57
CA PHE A 204 5.30 -11.41 8.85
C PHE A 204 5.49 -10.16 9.71
N PRO A 205 6.65 -9.49 9.67
CA PRO A 205 6.82 -8.20 10.33
C PRO A 205 5.77 -7.19 9.83
N ALA A 206 5.31 -6.32 10.72
CA ALA A 206 4.31 -5.32 10.41
C ALA A 206 4.72 -3.99 11.01
N ASN A 207 4.39 -2.89 10.32
CA ASN A 207 4.63 -1.53 10.78
C ASN A 207 3.38 -0.67 10.57
N ILE A 208 3.17 0.34 11.41
CA ILE A 208 2.11 1.33 11.22
C ILE A 208 2.70 2.72 11.05
N ASN A 209 2.31 3.38 9.97
CA ASN A 209 2.39 4.83 9.79
C ASN A 209 1.03 5.46 10.13
N ALA A 210 1.02 6.73 10.55
CA ALA A 210 -0.21 7.48 10.82
C ALA A 210 -0.28 8.74 9.97
N TYR A 211 -1.45 9.04 9.40
CA TYR A 211 -1.65 10.19 8.51
C TYR A 211 -2.87 11.01 8.94
N ALA A 212 -2.63 12.27 9.25
CA ALA A 212 -3.66 13.25 9.60
C ALA A 212 -3.80 14.29 8.49
N THR A 213 -5.04 14.59 8.08
CA THR A 213 -5.33 15.63 7.08
C THR A 213 -6.56 16.44 7.50
N ALA A 214 -6.48 17.76 7.40
CA ALA A 214 -7.63 18.64 7.55
C ALA A 214 -8.77 18.29 6.57
N PRO A 215 -10.04 18.62 6.91
CA PRO A 215 -11.17 18.45 6.00
C PRO A 215 -11.04 19.33 4.75
N GLY A 216 -11.75 18.99 3.68
CA GLY A 216 -11.87 19.86 2.50
C GLY A 216 -10.63 19.92 1.59
N ARG A 217 -9.63 19.05 1.78
CA ARG A 217 -8.44 19.01 0.93
C ARG A 217 -8.70 18.19 -0.33
N SER A 218 -8.60 18.82 -1.50
CA SER A 218 -8.82 18.17 -2.80
C SER A 218 -7.82 17.06 -3.08
N ILE A 219 -6.58 17.21 -2.58
CA ILE A 219 -5.52 16.21 -2.68
C ILE A 219 -4.81 16.14 -1.33
N SER A 220 -5.01 15.04 -0.60
CA SER A 220 -4.27 14.78 0.64
C SER A 220 -2.97 14.03 0.38
N THR A 221 -2.98 13.13 -0.60
CA THR A 221 -1.79 12.48 -1.13
C THR A 221 -2.02 12.26 -2.64
N PRO A 222 -1.11 12.75 -3.51
CA PRO A 222 -1.17 12.52 -4.96
C PRO A 222 -1.18 11.03 -5.32
N ALA A 223 -1.44 10.72 -6.59
CA ALA A 223 -1.39 9.35 -7.09
C ALA A 223 0.03 8.79 -6.98
N HIS A 224 0.19 7.69 -6.25
CA HIS A 224 1.47 7.01 -6.05
C HIS A 224 1.28 5.51 -5.82
N SER A 225 2.33 4.72 -6.00
CA SER A 225 2.37 3.33 -5.58
C SER A 225 3.43 3.11 -4.51
N ASP A 226 3.15 2.14 -3.64
CA ASP A 226 4.07 1.71 -2.59
C ASP A 226 4.57 0.29 -2.84
N HIS A 227 5.68 -0.04 -2.20
CA HIS A 227 6.30 -1.36 -2.21
C HIS A 227 5.78 -2.28 -1.11
N HIS A 228 4.77 -1.83 -0.37
CA HIS A 228 4.15 -2.56 0.74
C HIS A 228 2.73 -2.97 0.42
N ASP A 229 2.37 -4.17 0.85
CA ASP A 229 0.97 -4.53 1.03
C ASP A 229 0.45 -3.83 2.29
N VAL A 230 -0.57 -2.99 2.14
CA VAL A 230 -1.06 -2.17 3.25
C VAL A 230 -2.51 -2.44 3.57
N LEU A 231 -2.82 -2.47 4.86
CA LEU A 231 -4.17 -2.40 5.39
C LEU A 231 -4.39 -1.01 5.99
N ILE A 232 -5.18 -0.20 5.30
CA ILE A 232 -5.60 1.12 5.76
C ILE A 232 -6.69 0.94 6.81
N LEU A 233 -6.52 1.52 7.99
CA LEU A 233 -7.48 1.53 9.08
C LEU A 233 -7.93 2.98 9.33
N GLN A 234 -9.15 3.32 8.93
CA GLN A 234 -9.67 4.68 9.17
C GLN A 234 -10.12 4.78 10.64
N VAL A 235 -9.49 5.65 11.43
CA VAL A 235 -9.75 5.73 12.87
C VAL A 235 -10.56 6.97 13.25
N GLN A 236 -10.40 8.09 12.54
CA GLN A 236 -11.20 9.31 12.75
C GLN A 236 -11.44 10.08 11.45
N GLY A 237 -12.52 10.85 11.40
CA GLY A 237 -12.93 11.62 10.22
C GLY A 237 -13.15 10.73 8.99
N GLU A 238 -13.23 11.34 7.81
CA GLU A 238 -13.49 10.64 6.56
C GLU A 238 -12.45 10.97 5.49
N LYS A 239 -12.05 9.98 4.69
CA LYS A 239 -11.11 10.15 3.60
C LYS A 239 -11.57 9.35 2.39
N ARG A 240 -11.58 9.99 1.22
CA ARG A 240 -11.83 9.33 -0.06
C ARG A 240 -10.55 8.66 -0.53
N TRP A 241 -10.66 7.41 -0.92
CA TRP A 241 -9.61 6.59 -1.49
C TRP A 241 -9.98 6.22 -2.91
N ARG A 242 -9.06 6.48 -3.84
CA ARG A 242 -9.10 5.94 -5.20
C ARG A 242 -7.91 5.01 -5.38
N VAL A 243 -8.17 3.77 -5.76
CA VAL A 243 -7.14 2.75 -6.03
C VAL A 243 -7.29 2.28 -7.47
N PHE A 244 -6.18 2.25 -8.19
CA PHE A 244 -6.07 1.89 -9.59
C PHE A 244 -5.21 0.64 -9.74
N SER A 245 -5.27 0.01 -10.91
CA SER A 245 -4.36 -1.07 -11.24
C SER A 245 -2.90 -0.60 -11.19
N PRO A 246 -1.94 -1.51 -10.92
CA PRO A 246 -0.54 -1.19 -11.10
C PRO A 246 -0.25 -0.72 -12.52
N LEU A 247 0.64 0.26 -12.65
CA LEU A 247 1.12 0.70 -13.95
C LEU A 247 2.06 -0.35 -14.54
N SER A 248 2.03 -0.51 -15.86
CA SER A 248 2.93 -1.44 -16.55
C SER A 248 4.39 -1.03 -16.34
N VAL A 249 5.32 -1.97 -16.31
CA VAL A 249 6.76 -1.67 -16.27
C VAL A 249 7.17 -0.76 -17.44
N ALA A 250 6.54 -0.89 -18.61
CA ALA A 250 6.83 -0.06 -19.77
C ALA A 250 6.38 1.41 -19.65
N SER A 251 5.64 1.77 -18.59
CA SER A 251 5.13 3.14 -18.40
C SER A 251 6.19 4.13 -17.93
N SER A 252 7.29 3.66 -17.32
CA SER A 252 8.44 4.49 -16.98
C SER A 252 9.73 3.69 -17.11
N ALA A 253 10.74 4.27 -17.77
CA ALA A 253 12.06 3.68 -17.86
C ALA A 253 12.86 3.82 -16.55
N ASP A 254 12.56 4.86 -15.79
CA ASP A 254 13.39 5.33 -14.68
C ASP A 254 12.75 5.04 -13.31
N ALA A 255 11.50 4.56 -13.27
CA ALA A 255 10.76 4.33 -12.03
C ALA A 255 10.20 2.91 -11.91
N HIS A 256 10.52 2.26 -10.80
CA HIS A 256 9.99 0.93 -10.47
C HIS A 256 8.46 0.98 -10.26
N PRO A 257 7.66 0.01 -10.74
CA PRO A 257 6.19 0.04 -10.61
C PRO A 257 5.65 0.09 -9.17
N CYS A 258 6.45 -0.31 -8.19
CA CYS A 258 6.13 -0.20 -6.75
C CYS A 258 6.67 1.07 -6.09
N HIS A 259 7.13 2.04 -6.87
CA HIS A 259 7.65 3.32 -6.41
C HIS A 259 7.26 4.46 -7.36
N ARG A 260 6.06 4.41 -7.94
CA ARG A 260 5.56 5.45 -8.84
C ARG A 260 4.99 6.63 -8.07
N GLY A 261 5.03 7.83 -8.63
CA GLY A 261 4.43 9.04 -8.04
C GLY A 261 5.26 9.63 -6.90
N LYS A 262 6.59 9.42 -6.91
CA LYS A 262 7.54 9.82 -5.86
C LYS A 262 8.74 10.54 -6.46
N GLY A 263 9.33 11.46 -5.70
CA GLY A 263 10.41 12.32 -6.20
C GLY A 263 9.97 13.08 -7.46
N ASP A 264 10.77 12.97 -8.52
CA ASP A 264 10.50 13.58 -9.83
C ASP A 264 9.56 12.73 -10.72
N ASP A 265 9.21 11.51 -10.33
CA ASP A 265 8.26 10.66 -11.07
C ASP A 265 6.83 11.12 -10.78
N ILE A 266 6.26 11.87 -11.71
CA ILE A 266 4.88 12.33 -11.68
C ILE A 266 4.03 11.41 -12.56
N ILE A 267 3.02 10.77 -11.97
CA ILE A 267 2.06 9.96 -12.72
C ILE A 267 1.03 10.86 -13.41
N ASP A 268 0.89 10.75 -14.73
CA ASP A 268 -0.18 11.43 -15.47
C ASP A 268 -1.53 10.77 -15.18
N HIS A 269 -2.56 11.58 -14.93
CA HIS A 269 -3.92 11.09 -14.77
C HIS A 269 -4.43 10.28 -15.98
N ALA A 270 -3.90 10.54 -17.18
CA ALA A 270 -4.22 9.76 -18.37
C ALA A 270 -3.73 8.30 -18.28
N GLU A 271 -2.75 7.99 -17.44
CA GLU A 271 -2.22 6.63 -17.23
C GLU A 271 -3.09 5.80 -16.27
N LEU A 272 -3.83 6.44 -15.36
CA LEU A 272 -4.47 5.78 -14.21
C LEU A 272 -5.69 4.92 -14.57
N GLY A 273 -6.29 5.10 -15.75
CA GLY A 273 -7.52 4.40 -16.13
C GLY A 273 -8.66 4.62 -15.13
N GLU A 274 -9.63 3.71 -15.10
CA GLU A 274 -10.74 3.75 -14.13
C GLU A 274 -10.30 3.17 -12.78
N PRO A 275 -10.70 3.78 -11.64
CA PRO A 275 -10.38 3.25 -10.33
C PRO A 275 -11.05 1.90 -10.10
N LEU A 276 -10.28 0.93 -9.60
CA LEU A 276 -10.78 -0.35 -9.10
C LEU A 276 -11.59 -0.18 -7.81
N VAL A 277 -11.20 0.81 -6.99
CA VAL A 277 -11.92 1.24 -5.78
C VAL A 277 -12.00 2.75 -5.79
N ASP A 278 -13.19 3.28 -5.60
CA ASP A 278 -13.44 4.70 -5.30
C ASP A 278 -14.44 4.76 -4.13
N ALA A 279 -13.93 4.98 -2.93
CA ALA A 279 -14.71 4.84 -1.70
C ALA A 279 -14.34 5.88 -0.65
N TRP A 280 -15.32 6.33 0.12
CA TRP A 280 -15.09 7.06 1.36
C TRP A 280 -14.94 6.08 2.51
N LEU A 281 -13.77 6.09 3.15
CA LEU A 281 -13.57 5.37 4.40
C LEU A 281 -14.00 6.24 5.57
N ARG A 282 -14.84 5.66 6.44
CA ARG A 282 -15.28 6.21 7.72
C ARG A 282 -14.61 5.52 8.89
N PRO A 283 -14.68 6.11 10.11
CA PRO A 283 -14.10 5.49 11.29
C PRO A 283 -14.58 4.05 11.44
N GLY A 284 -13.62 3.14 11.60
CA GLY A 284 -13.81 1.71 11.76
C GLY A 284 -13.71 0.90 10.47
N GLU A 285 -13.79 1.54 9.29
CA GLU A 285 -13.68 0.86 8.00
C GLU A 285 -12.20 0.65 7.61
N SER A 286 -11.96 -0.31 6.72
CA SER A 286 -10.59 -0.61 6.27
C SER A 286 -10.54 -0.96 4.80
N LEU A 287 -9.38 -0.71 4.20
CA LEU A 287 -9.08 -0.97 2.80
C LEU A 287 -7.72 -1.67 2.70
N PHE A 288 -7.68 -2.85 2.10
CA PHE A 288 -6.43 -3.48 1.70
C PHE A 288 -6.01 -2.95 0.33
N VAL A 289 -4.76 -2.51 0.20
CA VAL A 289 -4.13 -2.09 -1.05
C VAL A 289 -2.85 -2.91 -1.23
N PRO A 290 -2.78 -3.78 -2.26
CA PRO A 290 -1.56 -4.54 -2.51
C PRO A 290 -0.42 -3.62 -2.99
N ALA A 291 0.83 -3.97 -2.68
CA ALA A 291 2.02 -3.31 -3.24
C ALA A 291 1.93 -3.15 -4.76
N GLY A 292 2.30 -1.97 -5.27
CA GLY A 292 2.26 -1.62 -6.69
C GLY A 292 0.93 -1.02 -7.18
N PHE A 293 -0.16 -1.17 -6.42
CA PHE A 293 -1.44 -0.55 -6.80
C PHE A 293 -1.37 0.96 -6.56
N VAL A 294 -1.60 1.74 -7.62
CA VAL A 294 -1.58 3.19 -7.52
C VAL A 294 -2.78 3.65 -6.73
N HIS A 295 -2.59 4.59 -5.81
CA HIS A 295 -3.68 5.13 -5.03
C HIS A 295 -3.51 6.63 -4.75
N ALA A 296 -4.64 7.30 -4.61
CA ALA A 296 -4.73 8.74 -4.36
C ALA A 296 -5.81 9.02 -3.32
N THR A 297 -5.61 10.05 -2.51
CA THR A 297 -6.53 10.38 -1.41
C THR A 297 -6.97 11.83 -1.40
N SER A 298 -8.20 12.07 -0.92
CA SER A 298 -8.74 13.42 -0.69
C SER A 298 -9.64 13.47 0.53
N THR A 299 -9.77 14.64 1.16
CA THR A 299 -10.78 14.94 2.20
C THR A 299 -11.82 15.96 1.72
N ALA A 300 -11.80 16.34 0.43
CA ALA A 300 -12.83 17.16 -0.20
C ALA A 300 -13.86 16.31 -0.95
N GLY A 301 -15.12 16.76 -0.92
CA GLY A 301 -16.21 16.17 -1.69
C GLY A 301 -17.56 16.31 -0.99
N ALA A 302 -18.63 15.90 -1.66
CA ALA A 302 -19.99 16.01 -1.14
C ALA A 302 -20.24 15.17 0.13
N GLU A 303 -19.45 14.11 0.32
CA GLU A 303 -19.53 13.22 1.50
C GLU A 303 -18.53 13.61 2.60
N ALA A 304 -17.73 14.66 2.42
CA ALA A 304 -16.70 15.03 3.37
C ALA A 304 -17.28 15.43 4.74
N CYS A 305 -16.63 14.95 5.81
CA CYS A 305 -16.89 15.40 7.18
C CYS A 305 -16.21 16.75 7.46
N ALA A 306 -16.70 17.47 8.47
CA ALA A 306 -16.10 18.70 9.00
C ALA A 306 -14.89 18.43 9.92
N ASP A 307 -14.68 17.18 10.34
CA ASP A 307 -13.57 16.79 11.21
C ASP A 307 -12.34 16.40 10.39
N ALA A 308 -11.14 16.59 10.97
CA ALA A 308 -9.91 16.09 10.39
C ALA A 308 -9.94 14.56 10.25
N SER A 309 -9.37 14.05 9.16
CA SER A 309 -9.20 12.61 8.96
C SER A 309 -7.91 12.13 9.58
N LEU A 310 -7.97 11.02 10.32
CA LEU A 310 -6.83 10.23 10.78
C LEU A 310 -7.00 8.78 10.31
N HIS A 311 -5.99 8.25 9.63
CA HIS A 311 -5.90 6.82 9.33
C HIS A 311 -4.54 6.26 9.72
N LEU A 312 -4.53 4.95 9.94
CA LEU A 312 -3.33 4.15 10.15
C LEU A 312 -3.09 3.32 8.89
N THR A 313 -1.85 3.30 8.41
CA THR A 313 -1.43 2.44 7.31
C THR A 313 -0.59 1.33 7.91
N LEU A 314 -1.20 0.16 8.09
CA LEU A 314 -0.49 -1.04 8.53
C LEU A 314 0.15 -1.71 7.32
N GLY A 315 1.47 -1.60 7.18
CA GLY A 315 2.24 -2.32 6.19
C GLY A 315 2.55 -3.74 6.67
N ILE A 316 2.38 -4.72 5.78
CA ILE A 316 2.93 -6.06 5.94
C ILE A 316 4.30 -6.05 5.27
N SER A 317 5.36 -6.05 6.07
CA SER A 317 6.74 -5.85 5.61
C SER A 317 7.30 -7.12 4.98
N VAL A 318 6.88 -7.39 3.74
CA VAL A 318 7.37 -8.51 2.94
C VAL A 318 8.62 -8.09 2.15
N ALA A 319 8.48 -7.09 1.28
CA ALA A 319 9.55 -6.64 0.40
C ALA A 319 10.73 -6.03 1.19
N ASP A 320 10.46 -5.16 2.16
CA ASP A 320 11.50 -4.49 2.98
C ASP A 320 12.34 -5.47 3.79
N CYS A 321 11.73 -6.59 4.17
CA CYS A 321 12.38 -7.64 4.93
C CYS A 321 13.03 -8.70 4.01
N GLY A 322 13.00 -8.50 2.69
CA GLY A 322 13.53 -9.46 1.72
C GLY A 322 12.79 -10.80 1.71
N LEU A 323 11.52 -10.84 2.14
CA LEU A 323 10.71 -12.04 2.25
C LEU A 323 9.90 -12.32 0.97
N THR A 324 10.47 -12.03 -0.20
CA THR A 324 9.85 -12.28 -1.51
C THR A 324 10.54 -13.43 -2.25
N LEU A 325 9.84 -14.03 -3.20
CA LEU A 325 10.43 -15.03 -4.09
C LEU A 325 11.56 -14.48 -4.97
N GLY A 326 11.49 -13.19 -5.36
CA GLY A 326 12.54 -12.50 -6.12
C GLY A 326 13.84 -12.37 -5.31
N THR A 327 13.75 -11.85 -4.08
CA THR A 327 14.92 -11.77 -3.19
C THR A 327 15.56 -13.13 -2.98
N LEU A 328 14.75 -14.16 -2.69
CA LEU A 328 15.29 -15.51 -2.49
C LEU A 328 15.87 -16.11 -3.77
N HIS A 329 15.31 -15.78 -4.94
CA HIS A 329 15.85 -16.18 -6.23
C HIS A 329 17.24 -15.59 -6.48
N GLY A 330 17.44 -14.28 -6.25
CA GLY A 330 18.76 -13.65 -6.34
C GLY A 330 19.80 -14.32 -5.43
N GLN A 331 19.37 -14.79 -4.25
CA GLN A 331 20.25 -15.52 -3.32
C GLN A 331 20.61 -16.92 -3.82
N VAL A 332 19.70 -17.59 -4.51
CA VAL A 332 20.00 -18.86 -5.19
C VAL A 332 21.03 -18.65 -6.30
N LEU A 333 20.95 -17.55 -7.06
CA LEU A 333 21.94 -17.21 -8.08
C LEU A 333 23.33 -16.98 -7.45
N LEU A 334 23.41 -16.22 -6.35
CA LEU A 334 24.65 -16.03 -5.60
C LEU A 334 25.25 -17.35 -5.09
N GLU A 335 24.41 -18.26 -4.58
CA GLU A 335 24.83 -19.60 -4.13
C GLU A 335 25.34 -20.50 -5.28
N LEU A 336 25.00 -20.16 -6.53
CA LEU A 336 25.48 -20.80 -7.75
C LEU A 336 26.72 -20.09 -8.35
N GLY A 337 27.11 -18.94 -7.82
CA GLY A 337 28.20 -18.11 -8.35
C GLY A 337 27.79 -17.26 -9.56
N GLU A 338 26.49 -17.06 -9.76
CA GLU A 338 25.92 -16.22 -10.82
C GLU A 338 25.63 -14.81 -10.28
N ASP A 339 25.47 -13.83 -11.18
CA ASP A 339 25.12 -12.46 -10.83
C ASP A 339 23.62 -12.36 -10.46
N PRO A 340 23.26 -11.89 -9.24
CA PRO A 340 21.87 -11.74 -8.81
C PRO A 340 21.08 -10.70 -9.60
N LEU A 341 21.76 -9.79 -10.31
CA LEU A 341 21.13 -8.77 -11.15
C LEU A 341 20.75 -9.30 -12.54
N LEU A 342 21.13 -10.54 -12.88
CA LEU A 342 20.65 -11.24 -14.08
C LEU A 342 19.14 -11.46 -13.96
N GLY A 343 18.40 -10.50 -14.50
CA GLY A 343 16.95 -10.56 -14.64
C GLY A 343 16.14 -9.86 -13.55
N GLU A 344 16.67 -9.04 -12.65
CA GLU A 344 15.79 -8.28 -11.74
C GLU A 344 16.11 -6.77 -11.60
N GLN A 345 17.28 -6.25 -12.01
CA GLN A 345 17.66 -4.89 -11.56
C GLN A 345 18.56 -4.02 -12.47
N SER A 346 18.77 -4.29 -13.76
CA SER A 346 19.18 -3.17 -14.62
C SER A 346 17.93 -2.39 -15.04
N LEU A 347 17.84 -1.11 -14.70
CA LEU A 347 16.78 -0.20 -15.18
C LEU A 347 16.68 -0.24 -16.72
N GLU A 348 17.81 -0.48 -17.41
CA GLU A 348 17.87 -0.70 -18.86
C GLU A 348 17.14 -1.98 -19.33
N SER A 349 16.99 -3.01 -18.49
CA SER A 349 16.29 -4.27 -18.80
C SER A 349 14.80 -4.29 -18.44
N LEU A 350 14.31 -3.31 -17.66
CA LEU A 350 12.89 -3.26 -17.27
C LEU A 350 11.96 -3.12 -18.49
N GLN A 351 12.42 -2.45 -19.56
CA GLN A 351 11.65 -2.34 -20.81
C GLN A 351 11.50 -3.66 -21.58
N GLU A 352 12.37 -4.64 -21.34
CA GLU A 352 12.30 -5.99 -21.90
C GLU A 352 11.60 -6.99 -20.96
N PHE A 353 11.19 -6.53 -19.77
CA PHE A 353 10.63 -7.37 -18.73
C PHE A 353 9.12 -7.55 -18.87
N ASP A 354 8.67 -8.80 -18.78
CA ASP A 354 7.24 -9.11 -18.71
C ASP A 354 6.68 -8.72 -17.34
N ASP A 355 5.58 -7.97 -17.32
CA ASP A 355 4.87 -7.59 -16.09
C ASP A 355 4.63 -8.83 -15.19
N ASP A 356 4.34 -9.99 -15.78
CA ASP A 356 4.14 -11.23 -15.04
C ASP A 356 5.38 -11.72 -14.27
N ALA A 357 6.56 -11.57 -14.87
CA ALA A 357 7.83 -11.96 -14.26
C ALA A 357 8.19 -11.04 -13.08
N LEU A 358 7.90 -9.74 -13.20
CA LEU A 358 8.03 -8.78 -12.10
C LEU A 358 7.04 -9.09 -10.98
N TRP A 359 5.74 -9.15 -11.26
CA TRP A 359 4.76 -9.32 -10.20
C TRP A 359 4.90 -10.67 -9.49
N SER A 360 5.37 -11.71 -10.19
CA SER A 360 5.71 -12.99 -9.58
C SER A 360 6.99 -12.93 -8.71
N SER A 361 7.86 -11.93 -8.88
CA SER A 361 9.04 -11.71 -8.02
C SER A 361 8.65 -11.17 -6.65
N LEU A 362 7.61 -10.34 -6.64
CA LEU A 362 7.09 -9.68 -5.45
C LEU A 362 6.18 -10.59 -4.60
N GLU A 363 5.91 -11.83 -5.05
CA GLU A 363 5.15 -12.79 -4.24
C GLU A 363 5.89 -13.07 -2.92
N PRO A 364 5.18 -13.00 -1.77
CA PRO A 364 5.75 -13.38 -0.49
C PRO A 364 6.23 -14.83 -0.46
N LEU A 365 7.27 -15.11 0.34
CA LEU A 365 7.66 -16.48 0.66
C LEU A 365 6.50 -17.24 1.31
N PRO A 366 6.37 -18.56 1.07
CA PRO A 366 5.31 -19.38 1.65
C PRO A 366 5.62 -19.72 3.12
N VAL A 367 5.60 -18.70 3.98
CA VAL A 367 5.87 -18.74 5.42
C VAL A 367 4.72 -18.10 6.20
N GLY A 368 4.73 -18.19 7.53
CA GLY A 368 3.66 -17.64 8.37
C GLY A 368 2.30 -18.23 8.01
N CYS A 369 1.29 -17.38 7.83
CA CYS A 369 -0.04 -17.80 7.38
C CYS A 369 -0.10 -18.29 5.92
N LEU A 370 0.93 -17.99 5.11
CA LEU A 370 1.08 -18.49 3.74
C LEU A 370 1.81 -19.84 3.67
N ALA A 371 2.24 -20.39 4.82
CA ALA A 371 2.87 -21.70 4.87
C ALA A 371 1.91 -22.80 4.35
N PRO A 372 2.41 -23.77 3.57
CA PRO A 372 1.59 -24.87 3.09
C PRO A 372 1.01 -25.67 4.26
N PRO A 373 -0.28 -26.06 4.23
CA PRO A 373 -0.94 -26.74 5.35
C PRO A 373 -0.39 -28.14 5.65
N ASP A 374 0.37 -28.70 4.71
CA ASP A 374 1.11 -29.96 4.83
C ASP A 374 2.52 -29.81 5.41
N ALA A 375 3.05 -28.58 5.55
CA ALA A 375 4.32 -28.31 6.20
C ALA A 375 4.18 -28.36 7.74
N ARG A 376 4.33 -29.56 8.33
CA ARG A 376 4.12 -29.82 9.77
C ARG A 376 5.40 -29.78 10.60
N SER A 377 6.53 -29.56 9.95
CA SER A 377 7.86 -29.47 10.56
C SER A 377 8.71 -28.40 9.87
N PRO A 378 9.74 -27.85 10.55
CA PRO A 378 10.67 -26.91 9.93
C PRO A 378 11.36 -27.48 8.67
N ALA A 379 11.63 -28.78 8.65
CA ALA A 379 12.24 -29.46 7.50
C ALA A 379 11.31 -29.51 6.28
N GLU A 380 10.00 -29.77 6.49
CA GLU A 380 9.00 -29.73 5.43
C GLU A 380 8.80 -28.31 4.92
N LEU A 381 8.68 -27.31 5.81
CA LEU A 381 8.57 -25.91 5.42
C LEU A 381 9.76 -25.45 4.56
N ARG A 382 10.98 -25.79 4.97
CA ARG A 382 12.19 -25.54 4.17
C ARG A 382 12.11 -26.18 2.79
N ALA A 383 11.63 -27.42 2.70
CA ALA A 383 11.46 -28.10 1.41
C ALA A 383 10.44 -27.39 0.51
N HIS A 384 9.34 -26.87 1.07
CA HIS A 384 8.35 -26.09 0.32
C HIS A 384 8.93 -24.76 -0.18
N VAL A 385 9.62 -24.00 0.67
CA VAL A 385 10.26 -22.72 0.29
C VAL A 385 11.31 -22.96 -0.79
N ALA A 386 12.19 -23.96 -0.62
CA ALA A 386 13.18 -24.34 -1.62
C ALA A 386 12.54 -24.75 -2.96
N THR A 387 11.45 -25.53 -2.91
CA THR A 387 10.70 -25.93 -4.11
C THR A 387 10.09 -24.73 -4.83
N ALA A 388 9.56 -23.76 -4.09
CA ALA A 388 8.95 -22.55 -4.64
C ALA A 388 9.98 -21.69 -5.39
N VAL A 389 11.14 -21.42 -4.79
CA VAL A 389 12.20 -20.64 -5.45
C VAL A 389 12.86 -21.40 -6.59
N ALA A 390 13.09 -22.71 -6.47
CA ALA A 390 13.63 -23.52 -7.57
C ALA A 390 12.67 -23.59 -8.77
N ARG A 391 11.36 -23.63 -8.52
CA ARG A 391 10.34 -23.53 -9.57
C ARG A 391 10.40 -22.17 -10.28
N ARG A 392 10.57 -21.07 -9.52
CA ARG A 392 10.75 -19.72 -10.09
C ARG A 392 12.00 -19.65 -10.97
N ALA A 393 13.14 -20.08 -10.46
CA ALA A 393 14.40 -20.09 -11.21
C ALA A 393 14.26 -20.84 -12.54
N ARG A 394 13.61 -22.02 -12.54
CA ARG A 394 13.31 -22.79 -13.77
C ARG A 394 12.41 -22.04 -14.75
N HIS A 395 11.42 -21.29 -14.26
CA HIS A 395 10.54 -20.50 -15.10
C HIS A 395 11.30 -19.37 -15.82
N LEU A 396 12.35 -18.84 -15.19
CA LEU A 396 13.19 -17.77 -15.71
C LEU A 396 14.42 -18.28 -16.50
N GLY A 397 14.44 -19.57 -16.89
CA GLY A 397 15.46 -20.13 -17.78
C GLY A 397 16.53 -21.01 -17.13
N ALA A 398 16.44 -21.31 -15.83
CA ALA A 398 17.34 -22.24 -15.17
C ALA A 398 17.13 -23.70 -15.66
N PRO A 399 18.18 -24.56 -15.60
CA PRO A 399 18.17 -25.91 -16.18
C PRO A 399 17.05 -26.83 -15.65
N ALA A 400 16.50 -27.65 -16.56
CA ALA A 400 15.37 -28.54 -16.30
C ALA A 400 15.75 -29.76 -15.42
N PRO A 401 14.79 -30.41 -14.73
CA PRO A 401 15.05 -31.61 -13.95
C PRO A 401 15.74 -32.71 -14.78
N GLY A 402 16.93 -33.15 -14.35
CA GLY A 402 17.74 -34.16 -15.05
C GLY A 402 19.05 -33.61 -15.68
N ASP A 403 19.20 -32.30 -15.79
CA ASP A 403 20.49 -31.65 -16.08
C ASP A 403 21.43 -31.78 -14.86
N PRO A 404 22.73 -32.11 -15.04
CA PRO A 404 23.72 -32.03 -13.95
C PRO A 404 23.69 -30.69 -13.18
N ALA A 405 23.39 -29.57 -13.85
CA ALA A 405 23.25 -28.25 -13.24
C ALA A 405 21.97 -28.11 -12.39
N ALA A 406 20.92 -28.91 -12.63
CA ALA A 406 19.70 -28.90 -11.84
C ALA A 406 19.93 -29.42 -10.40
N ALA A 407 20.88 -30.33 -10.20
CA ALA A 407 21.27 -30.77 -8.86
C ALA A 407 21.93 -29.63 -8.06
N GLY A 408 22.70 -28.77 -8.74
CA GLY A 408 23.27 -27.55 -8.16
C GLY A 408 22.18 -26.57 -7.72
N LEU A 409 21.18 -26.33 -8.57
CA LEU A 409 20.04 -25.46 -8.29
C LEU A 409 19.26 -25.91 -7.06
N GLU A 410 18.89 -27.19 -6.97
CA GLU A 410 18.12 -27.70 -5.82
C GLU A 410 18.94 -27.60 -4.52
N ALA A 411 20.24 -27.88 -4.56
CA ALA A 411 21.11 -27.72 -3.40
C ALA A 411 21.27 -26.25 -2.97
N ALA A 412 21.39 -25.32 -3.93
CA ALA A 412 21.43 -23.88 -3.68
C ALA A 412 20.11 -23.37 -3.08
N ALA A 413 18.98 -23.77 -3.65
CA ALA A 413 17.64 -23.45 -3.13
C ALA A 413 17.43 -23.94 -1.69
N GLN A 414 17.90 -25.13 -1.34
CA GLN A 414 17.83 -25.63 0.04
C GLN A 414 18.64 -24.77 1.02
N ARG A 415 19.88 -24.39 0.65
CA ARG A 415 20.72 -23.52 1.49
C ARG A 415 20.15 -22.12 1.65
N ALA A 416 19.66 -21.53 0.56
CA ALA A 416 19.02 -20.23 0.57
C ALA A 416 17.76 -20.25 1.45
N ALA A 417 16.88 -21.24 1.27
CA ALA A 417 15.67 -21.41 2.07
C ALA A 417 15.97 -21.59 3.57
N GLU A 418 16.98 -22.40 3.92
CA GLU A 418 17.39 -22.58 5.31
C GLU A 418 17.86 -21.27 5.95
N ARG A 419 18.63 -20.47 5.21
CA ARG A 419 19.13 -19.17 5.67
C ARG A 419 17.98 -18.17 5.85
N TRP A 420 17.08 -18.08 4.86
CA TRP A 420 15.94 -17.15 4.90
C TRP A 420 14.91 -17.49 5.96
N LEU A 421 14.69 -18.78 6.26
CA LEU A 421 13.81 -19.16 7.37
C LEU A 421 14.36 -18.72 8.73
N ARG A 422 15.70 -18.77 8.93
CA ARG A 422 16.31 -18.19 10.14
C ARG A 422 16.15 -16.67 10.18
N ILE A 423 16.40 -15.98 9.07
CA ILE A 423 16.20 -14.52 8.98
C ILE A 423 14.74 -14.15 9.28
N HIS A 424 13.79 -14.93 8.76
CA HIS A 424 12.36 -14.76 9.02
C HIS A 424 12.02 -14.90 10.51
N GLU A 425 12.53 -15.95 11.17
CA GLU A 425 12.36 -16.15 12.62
C GLU A 425 12.98 -14.99 13.43
N ASP A 426 14.23 -14.62 13.10
CA ASP A 426 14.94 -13.50 13.75
C ASP A 426 14.19 -12.18 13.58
N LEU A 427 13.66 -11.89 12.39
CA LEU A 427 12.87 -10.69 12.13
C LEU A 427 11.60 -10.65 12.98
N LEU A 428 10.87 -11.76 13.10
CA LEU A 428 9.68 -11.82 13.94
C LEU A 428 10.02 -11.60 15.42
N GLU A 429 11.13 -12.16 15.90
CA GLU A 429 11.61 -11.94 17.27
C GLU A 429 12.03 -10.49 17.50
N ILE A 430 12.79 -9.89 16.58
CA ILE A 430 13.22 -8.49 16.64
C ILE A 430 12.02 -7.55 16.71
N TYR A 431 11.00 -7.76 15.88
CA TYR A 431 9.81 -6.92 15.88
C TYR A 431 8.95 -7.13 17.13
N ASP A 432 8.73 -8.37 17.58
CA ASP A 432 7.93 -8.62 18.79
C ASP A 432 8.60 -8.03 20.04
N GLN A 433 9.92 -8.22 20.17
CA GLN A 433 10.71 -7.66 21.27
C GLN A 433 10.77 -6.13 21.19
N GLY A 434 10.99 -5.56 20.01
CA GLY A 434 10.96 -4.12 19.79
C GLY A 434 9.62 -3.51 20.23
N TYR A 435 8.50 -4.06 19.79
CA TYR A 435 7.19 -3.56 20.22
C TYR A 435 6.88 -3.81 21.69
N ALA A 436 7.39 -4.89 22.28
CA ALA A 436 7.32 -5.10 23.73
C ALA A 436 8.01 -3.95 24.49
N GLU A 437 9.20 -3.55 24.05
CA GLU A 437 9.95 -2.42 24.62
C GLU A 437 9.17 -1.10 24.50
N VAL A 438 8.49 -0.85 23.37
CA VAL A 438 7.62 0.34 23.20
C VAL A 438 6.50 0.35 24.24
N ILE A 439 5.80 -0.78 24.38
CA ILE A 439 4.68 -0.92 25.33
C ILE A 439 5.17 -0.72 26.77
N GLU A 440 6.30 -1.31 27.13
CA GLU A 440 6.90 -1.18 28.47
C GLU A 440 7.43 0.24 28.74
N ALA A 441 8.05 0.87 27.75
CA ALA A 441 8.60 2.22 27.87
C ALA A 441 7.53 3.30 28.06
N ALA A 442 6.34 3.08 27.50
CA ALA A 442 5.22 4.00 27.62
C ALA A 442 4.41 3.79 28.92
N VAL A 443 4.79 2.88 29.82
CA VAL A 443 4.11 2.69 31.10
C VAL A 443 4.19 3.99 31.93
N GLY A 444 3.08 4.73 31.98
CA GLY A 444 2.98 6.04 32.64
C GLY A 444 3.07 7.26 31.71
N GLY A 445 3.16 7.06 30.39
CA GLY A 445 3.16 8.09 29.35
C GLY A 445 2.25 7.74 28.17
N THR A 446 2.17 8.65 27.20
CA THR A 446 1.37 8.47 25.96
C THR A 446 2.20 7.95 24.78
N VAL A 447 3.52 8.09 24.87
CA VAL A 447 4.48 7.71 23.84
C VAL A 447 5.75 7.15 24.49
N ALA A 448 6.39 6.19 23.82
CA ALA A 448 7.69 5.69 24.21
C ALA A 448 8.81 6.65 23.75
N VAL A 449 9.73 6.93 24.67
CA VAL A 449 10.81 7.90 24.48
C VAL A 449 12.13 7.34 25.04
N GLY A 450 13.23 7.73 24.41
CA GLY A 450 14.58 7.36 24.81
C GLY A 450 14.90 5.89 24.56
N LEU A 451 14.15 5.20 23.70
CA LEU A 451 14.35 3.78 23.39
C LEU A 451 15.66 3.55 22.62
N ALA A 452 15.96 4.41 21.64
CA ALA A 452 17.17 4.30 20.82
C ALA A 452 18.47 4.46 21.63
N ASN A 453 18.40 5.06 22.82
CA ASN A 453 19.55 5.32 23.68
C ASN A 453 19.63 4.34 24.88
N ARG A 454 18.75 3.34 24.98
CA ARG A 454 18.75 2.38 26.10
C ARG A 454 19.84 1.31 25.89
N PRO A 455 20.72 1.09 26.90
CA PRO A 455 21.63 -0.04 26.87
C PRO A 455 20.87 -1.37 26.74
N GLY A 456 21.18 -2.16 25.72
CA GLY A 456 20.50 -3.43 25.46
C GLY A 456 19.19 -3.32 24.68
N ALA A 457 18.87 -2.16 24.10
CA ALA A 457 17.74 -2.02 23.19
C ALA A 457 17.85 -3.00 22.01
N SER A 458 16.72 -3.59 21.62
CA SER A 458 16.64 -4.47 20.45
C SER A 458 17.13 -3.80 19.16
N ALA A 459 17.52 -4.61 18.17
CA ALA A 459 17.95 -4.12 16.85
C ALA A 459 16.92 -3.17 16.19
N PHE A 460 15.65 -3.34 16.54
CA PHE A 460 14.52 -2.52 16.12
C PHE A 460 14.65 -1.03 16.51
N HIS A 461 15.37 -0.73 17.59
CA HIS A 461 15.64 0.63 18.11
C HIS A 461 17.13 0.98 18.15
N ALA A 462 18.03 0.01 18.01
CA ALA A 462 19.48 0.22 18.09
C ALA A 462 20.07 1.00 16.90
N GLN A 463 19.33 1.13 15.80
CA GLN A 463 19.75 1.86 14.61
C GLN A 463 19.09 3.25 14.58
N ARG A 464 19.92 4.30 14.62
CA ARG A 464 19.56 5.58 13.99
C ARG A 464 19.68 5.35 12.49
N THR A 465 18.55 5.22 11.80
CA THR A 465 18.48 5.75 10.43
C THR A 465 17.87 7.14 10.55
N PRO A 466 18.55 8.20 10.07
CA PRO A 466 17.81 9.36 9.56
C PRO A 466 16.73 8.78 8.64
N SER A 467 15.49 9.28 8.72
CA SER A 467 14.42 8.75 7.87
C SER A 467 14.95 8.62 6.43
N GLU A 468 14.67 7.51 5.74
CA GLU A 468 15.00 7.40 4.31
C GLU A 468 14.20 8.42 3.47
N ASP A 469 13.20 9.07 4.08
CA ASP A 469 12.50 10.27 3.60
C ASP A 469 12.96 11.57 4.31
N ALA A 470 14.03 11.55 5.10
CA ALA A 470 14.69 12.78 5.52
C ALA A 470 15.20 13.39 4.23
N VAL A 471 14.60 14.52 3.88
CA VAL A 471 15.10 15.51 2.93
C VAL A 471 16.60 15.28 2.73
N ASP A 472 17.04 14.96 1.50
CA ASP A 472 18.45 14.85 1.14
C ASP A 472 19.23 15.86 1.98
N GLU A 473 19.99 15.38 2.97
CA GLU A 473 20.73 16.25 3.91
C GLU A 473 21.87 16.97 3.18
N GLU A 474 22.07 16.70 1.89
CA GLU A 474 22.96 17.44 1.01
C GLU A 474 22.22 18.58 0.29
N GLU A 475 22.57 19.79 0.72
CA GLU A 475 22.56 21.02 -0.08
C GLU A 475 21.38 22.00 0.02
N VAL A 476 20.85 22.20 1.24
CA VAL A 476 20.44 23.56 1.64
C VAL A 476 21.01 23.84 3.01
N ALA A 477 22.08 24.62 3.10
CA ALA A 477 22.45 25.26 4.36
C ALA A 477 21.21 25.99 4.88
N ALA A 478 20.54 25.41 5.88
CA ALA A 478 19.17 25.77 6.24
C ALA A 478 19.11 27.28 6.48
N ASP A 479 18.40 27.98 5.59
CA ASP A 479 18.25 29.43 5.64
C ASP A 479 17.88 29.80 7.09
N PRO A 480 18.61 30.73 7.74
CA PRO A 480 18.32 31.11 9.12
C PRO A 480 16.86 31.51 9.37
N SER A 481 16.16 31.99 8.33
CA SER A 481 14.72 32.28 8.38
C SER A 481 13.84 31.03 8.41
N ILE A 482 14.25 29.93 7.76
CA ILE A 482 13.57 28.63 7.79
C ILE A 482 13.81 27.94 9.14
N LEU A 483 15.06 27.95 9.63
CA LEU A 483 15.38 27.42 10.97
C LEU A 483 14.64 28.18 12.08
N ALA A 484 14.56 29.51 11.96
CA ALA A 484 13.75 30.32 12.89
C ALA A 484 12.24 30.03 12.74
N ALA A 485 11.78 29.67 11.55
CA ALA A 485 10.37 29.31 11.33
C ALA A 485 10.01 27.94 11.91
N THR A 486 10.89 26.93 11.84
CA THR A 486 10.59 25.56 12.33
C THR A 486 10.75 25.40 13.84
N CYS A 487 11.27 26.40 14.56
CA CYS A 487 11.51 26.29 16.00
C CYS A 487 10.23 26.34 16.87
N SER A 488 9.11 26.84 16.32
CA SER A 488 7.79 26.78 16.95
C SER A 488 6.66 26.69 15.92
N VAL A 489 5.54 26.06 16.28
CA VAL A 489 4.35 25.98 15.41
C VAL A 489 3.83 27.36 15.02
N ASN A 490 3.87 28.33 15.94
CA ASN A 490 3.41 29.71 15.66
C ASN A 490 4.27 30.41 14.60
N GLU A 491 5.59 30.30 14.70
CA GLU A 491 6.51 30.86 13.69
C GLU A 491 6.40 30.11 12.37
N TYR A 492 6.27 28.79 12.42
CA TYR A 492 6.08 27.94 11.25
C TYR A 492 4.83 28.35 10.50
N CYS A 493 3.68 28.43 11.18
CA CYS A 493 2.42 28.85 10.58
C CYS A 493 2.51 30.28 10.00
N ARG A 494 3.25 31.19 10.65
CA ARG A 494 3.47 32.56 10.15
C ARG A 494 4.29 32.55 8.86
N PHE A 495 5.38 31.78 8.84
CA PHE A 495 6.25 31.61 7.68
C PHE A 495 5.46 31.01 6.51
N MET A 496 4.74 29.91 6.74
CA MET A 496 3.95 29.23 5.72
C MET A 496 2.89 30.15 5.10
N ARG A 497 2.17 30.93 5.92
CA ARG A 497 1.18 31.92 5.41
C ARG A 497 1.79 33.06 4.60
N ALA A 498 3.07 33.39 4.82
CA ALA A 498 3.76 34.45 4.10
C ALA A 498 4.37 33.97 2.77
N HIS A 499 4.73 32.68 2.66
CA HIS A 499 5.50 32.15 1.54
C HIS A 499 4.73 31.17 0.64
N ILE A 500 3.69 30.51 1.15
CA ILE A 500 2.77 29.75 0.30
C ILE A 500 1.86 30.77 -0.40
N PRO A 501 1.75 30.74 -1.75
CA PRO A 501 0.79 31.56 -2.46
C PRO A 501 -0.59 31.41 -1.83
N GLN A 502 -1.25 32.52 -1.47
CA GLN A 502 -2.60 32.55 -0.90
C GLN A 502 -3.69 31.92 -1.80
N ALA A 503 -3.32 31.22 -2.88
CA ALA A 503 -4.19 30.43 -3.72
C ALA A 503 -4.50 29.05 -3.11
N GLU A 504 -3.58 28.44 -2.35
CA GLU A 504 -3.80 27.12 -1.71
C GLU A 504 -4.34 27.25 -0.27
N ILE A 505 -4.00 28.34 0.44
CA ILE A 505 -4.63 28.69 1.73
C ILE A 505 -5.86 29.58 1.46
N LYS A 506 -6.75 29.11 0.61
CA LYS A 506 -8.11 29.65 0.50
C LYS A 506 -9.07 28.48 0.63
N TRP A 507 -9.49 28.25 1.88
CA TRP A 507 -10.79 27.66 2.16
C TRP A 507 -11.83 28.38 1.30
N HIS A 508 -12.28 27.76 0.22
CA HIS A 508 -13.24 28.37 -0.68
C HIS A 508 -14.60 28.43 0.02
N HIS A 509 -14.91 29.58 0.62
CA HIS A 509 -16.17 30.21 0.27
C HIS A 509 -15.97 31.00 -1.04
N GLN A 510 -16.55 30.45 -2.11
CA GLN A 510 -16.83 31.02 -3.44
C GLN A 510 -15.67 31.20 -4.44
N LEU A 511 -15.99 30.83 -5.69
CA LEU A 511 -15.18 30.78 -6.91
C LEU A 511 -15.11 32.13 -7.65
N LYS A 512 -13.99 32.41 -8.34
CA LYS A 512 -13.92 32.80 -9.77
C LYS A 512 -12.47 32.80 -10.31
N PRO A 513 -12.24 32.54 -11.62
CA PRO A 513 -10.95 32.06 -12.16
C PRO A 513 -10.07 33.16 -12.80
N LYS A 514 -8.73 32.92 -12.87
CA LYS A 514 -7.88 33.07 -14.08
C LYS A 514 -6.35 32.87 -13.87
N CYS A 515 -5.79 32.02 -14.74
CA CYS A 515 -4.48 32.03 -15.45
C CYS A 515 -3.13 31.62 -14.77
N LEU A 516 -2.49 30.62 -15.41
CA LEU A 516 -1.10 30.06 -15.43
C LEU A 516 -0.03 31.02 -16.06
N PRO A 517 1.29 30.68 -16.29
CA PRO A 517 2.19 29.55 -15.86
C PRO A 517 3.70 29.92 -15.55
N ALA A 518 4.53 28.87 -15.29
CA ALA A 518 6.00 28.67 -15.53
C ALA A 518 6.98 28.95 -14.34
N MET A 519 8.09 28.25 -14.07
CA MET A 519 9.01 27.40 -14.88
C MET A 519 10.07 26.64 -13.99
N LEU A 520 10.48 25.44 -14.42
CA LEU A 520 11.76 24.63 -14.28
C LEU A 520 12.89 25.10 -13.30
N THR A 521 13.70 24.23 -12.66
CA THR A 521 14.78 23.37 -13.25
C THR A 521 15.50 22.48 -12.18
N LEU A 522 15.96 21.29 -12.61
CA LEU A 522 16.79 20.18 -12.06
C LEU A 522 17.90 20.44 -11.01
N GLN A 523 18.23 19.43 -10.16
CA GLN A 523 19.50 18.65 -10.16
C GLN A 523 19.59 17.60 -9.00
N PHE A 524 20.07 16.37 -9.31
CA PHE A 524 20.50 15.31 -8.37
C PHE A 524 21.98 14.97 -8.59
N GLU A 525 22.70 14.52 -7.54
CA GLU A 525 23.97 13.77 -7.62
C GLU A 525 23.91 12.48 -6.77
N LEU A 526 24.62 11.44 -7.23
CA LEU A 526 24.72 10.09 -6.65
C LEU A 526 25.57 10.04 -5.37
N VAL A 527 25.23 9.15 -4.42
CA VAL A 527 26.18 8.69 -3.38
C VAL A 527 26.15 7.15 -3.24
N ASP A 528 27.38 6.63 -3.11
CA ASP A 528 27.92 5.25 -3.22
C ASP A 528 27.32 4.18 -2.29
#